data_AF-A0A146KIP2-F1
#
_entry.id   AF-A0A146KIP2-F1
#
_cell.length_a   1.000
_cell.length_b   1.000
_cell.length_c   1.000
_cell.angle_alpha   90.00
_cell.angle_beta   90.00
_cell.angle_gamma   90.00
#
_symmetry.space_group_name_H-M   'P 1'
#
loop_
_entity.id
_entity.type
_entity.pdbx_description
1 polymer ?
#
loop_
_entity_poly.entity_id
_entity_poly.type
_entity_poly.pdbx_seq_one_letter_code
_entity_poly.pdbx_strand_id
1 'polypeptide(L)'
;MIAHTWELLAIYEATLQNGKFNRNVVAAKTGMTVQVVEGRWYAEQKRTKNNGVDFDWKTVLNDYVMRTLNTNQSGLELMLKLKEMMKDPTVYPRHVIELIQSRDGYSNQRNTEKAISTQKPHLEFNVQTVENSVVFNTDEFIGMVNELLEQRKSEQ
;
A
#
# COMPACT_ATOMS: atom_id res chain seq x y z
N MET A 1 9.76 -25.31 -3.41
CA MET A 1 9.89 -24.00 -2.73
C MET A 1 9.86 -22.82 -3.70
N ILE A 2 10.44 -22.94 -4.90
CA ILE A 2 10.53 -21.87 -5.92
C ILE A 2 9.17 -21.51 -6.56
N ALA A 3 8.30 -22.49 -6.83
CA ALA A 3 7.00 -22.26 -7.49
C ALA A 3 6.10 -21.25 -6.77
N HIS A 4 5.94 -21.36 -5.44
CA HIS A 4 5.09 -20.45 -4.66
C HIS A 4 5.57 -19.00 -4.67
N THR A 5 6.88 -18.80 -4.75
CA THR A 5 7.45 -17.45 -4.87
C THR A 5 7.10 -16.84 -6.22
N TRP A 6 7.21 -17.60 -7.31
CA TRP A 6 6.84 -17.13 -8.65
C TRP A 6 5.35 -16.84 -8.78
N GLU A 7 4.49 -17.70 -8.21
CA GLU A 7 3.05 -17.46 -8.13
C GLU A 7 2.75 -16.12 -7.44
N LEU A 8 3.36 -15.88 -6.28
CA LEU A 8 3.16 -14.64 -5.52
C LEU A 8 3.62 -13.41 -6.30
N LEU A 9 4.80 -13.46 -6.93
CA LEU A 9 5.30 -12.37 -7.77
C LEU A 9 4.40 -12.09 -8.98
N ALA A 10 3.85 -13.13 -9.60
CA ALA A 10 2.91 -12.97 -10.71
C ALA A 10 1.58 -12.34 -10.26
N ILE A 11 1.08 -12.74 -9.08
CA ILE A 11 -0.12 -12.14 -8.47
C ILE A 11 0.10 -10.66 -8.18
N TYR A 12 1.23 -10.29 -7.58
CA TYR A 12 1.55 -8.89 -7.28
C TYR A 12 1.71 -8.04 -8.53
N GLU A 13 2.42 -8.54 -9.55
CA GLU A 13 2.51 -7.83 -10.83
C GLU A 13 1.14 -7.61 -11.45
N ALA A 14 0.33 -8.66 -11.59
CA ALA A 14 -1.00 -8.55 -12.21
C ALA A 14 -1.91 -7.59 -11.43
N THR A 15 -1.77 -7.57 -10.10
CA THR A 15 -2.51 -6.67 -9.20
C THR A 15 -2.10 -5.22 -9.39
N LEU A 16 -0.78 -4.94 -9.43
CA LEU A 16 -0.24 -3.61 -9.68
C LEU A 16 -0.62 -3.09 -11.07
N GLN A 17 -0.59 -3.95 -12.09
CA GLN A 17 -1.03 -3.58 -13.45
C GLN A 17 -2.53 -3.23 -13.48
N ASN A 18 -3.33 -3.85 -12.62
CA ASN A 18 -4.77 -3.61 -12.52
C ASN A 18 -5.10 -2.42 -11.58
N GLY A 19 -4.12 -1.88 -10.84
CA GLY A 19 -4.29 -0.82 -9.85
C GLY A 19 -5.03 -1.24 -8.57
N LYS A 20 -5.58 -2.46 -8.52
CA LYS A 20 -6.24 -3.06 -7.35
C LYS A 20 -6.27 -4.57 -7.45
N PHE A 21 -6.36 -5.25 -6.32
CA PHE A 21 -6.56 -6.70 -6.32
C PHE A 21 -7.96 -7.04 -6.83
N ASN A 22 -8.01 -7.79 -7.92
CA ASN A 22 -9.23 -8.40 -8.42
C ASN A 22 -8.92 -9.85 -8.79
N ARG A 23 -9.47 -10.78 -8.01
CA ARG A 23 -9.20 -12.21 -8.14
C ARG A 23 -9.44 -12.77 -9.54
N ASN A 24 -10.48 -12.31 -10.24
CA ASN A 24 -10.83 -12.82 -11.57
C ASN A 24 -9.83 -12.31 -12.62
N VAL A 25 -9.49 -11.03 -12.55
CA VAL A 25 -8.50 -10.43 -13.47
C VAL A 25 -7.13 -11.05 -13.27
N VAL A 26 -6.71 -11.21 -12.00
CA VAL A 26 -5.41 -11.81 -11.66
C VAL A 26 -5.36 -13.27 -12.07
N ALA A 27 -6.41 -14.06 -11.81
CA ALA A 27 -6.51 -15.45 -12.26
C ALA A 27 -6.36 -15.55 -13.79
N ALA A 28 -7.11 -14.74 -14.53
CA ALA A 28 -7.03 -14.71 -15.99
C ALA A 28 -5.62 -14.33 -16.50
N LYS A 29 -4.97 -13.33 -15.90
CA LYS A 29 -3.62 -12.90 -16.29
C LYS A 29 -2.52 -13.92 -15.98
N THR A 30 -2.68 -14.66 -14.89
CA THR A 30 -1.64 -15.57 -14.39
C THR A 30 -1.86 -17.02 -14.81
N GLY A 31 -3.02 -17.35 -15.37
CA GLY A 31 -3.42 -18.74 -15.68
C GLY A 31 -3.71 -19.60 -14.45
N MET A 32 -3.72 -19.01 -13.25
CA MET A 32 -4.06 -19.69 -12.00
C MET A 32 -5.56 -19.74 -11.78
N THR A 33 -6.04 -20.69 -10.98
CA THR A 33 -7.43 -20.70 -10.52
C THR A 33 -7.67 -19.58 -9.50
N VAL A 34 -8.90 -19.09 -9.44
CA VAL A 34 -9.30 -18.02 -8.49
C VAL A 34 -8.99 -18.40 -7.04
N GLN A 35 -9.23 -19.66 -6.67
CA GLN A 35 -8.98 -20.19 -5.33
C GLN A 35 -7.50 -20.14 -4.96
N VAL A 36 -6.61 -20.47 -5.90
CA VAL A 36 -5.16 -20.39 -5.68
C VAL A 36 -4.73 -18.93 -5.51
N VAL A 37 -5.23 -18.03 -6.37
CA VAL A 37 -4.92 -16.60 -6.30
C VAL A 37 -5.33 -16.01 -4.96
N GLU A 38 -6.58 -16.24 -4.53
CA GLU A 38 -7.08 -15.76 -3.24
C GLU A 38 -6.29 -16.37 -2.07
N GLY A 39 -6.07 -17.69 -2.11
CA GLY A 39 -5.32 -18.38 -1.07
C GLY A 39 -3.93 -17.79 -0.89
N ARG A 40 -3.20 -17.53 -1.98
CA ARG A 40 -1.86 -16.92 -1.94
C ARG A 40 -1.90 -15.48 -1.45
N TRP A 41 -2.81 -14.67 -2.00
CA TRP A 41 -2.96 -13.26 -1.64
C TRP A 41 -3.27 -13.08 -0.15
N TYR A 42 -4.32 -13.73 0.35
CA TYR A 42 -4.73 -13.58 1.74
C TYR A 42 -3.79 -14.28 2.73
N ALA A 43 -3.14 -15.37 2.34
CA ALA A 43 -2.14 -16.01 3.19
C ALA A 43 -0.96 -15.08 3.45
N GLU A 44 -0.45 -14.37 2.43
CA GLU A 44 0.70 -13.48 2.63
C GLU A 44 0.32 -12.23 3.44
N GLN A 45 -0.89 -11.69 3.24
CA GLN A 45 -1.41 -10.62 4.10
C GLN A 45 -1.52 -11.06 5.56
N LYS A 46 -2.10 -12.24 5.81
CA LYS A 46 -2.22 -12.80 7.16
C LYS A 46 -0.85 -13.05 7.79
N ARG A 47 0.10 -13.59 7.01
CA ARG A 47 1.47 -13.84 7.44
C ARG A 47 2.18 -12.54 7.83
N THR A 48 2.05 -11.51 7.01
CA THR A 48 2.63 -10.17 7.27
C THR A 48 2.01 -9.55 8.52
N LYS A 49 0.70 -9.66 8.70
CA LYS A 49 0.01 -9.19 9.91
C LYS A 49 0.49 -9.92 11.17
N ASN A 50 0.68 -11.23 11.11
CA ASN A 50 1.03 -12.05 12.28
C ASN A 50 2.50 -11.92 12.68
N ASN A 51 3.40 -11.87 11.70
CA ASN A 51 4.85 -11.87 11.95
C ASN A 51 5.46 -10.46 11.95
N GLY A 52 4.74 -9.48 11.43
CA GLY A 52 5.24 -8.12 11.20
C GLY A 52 5.93 -7.97 9.84
N VAL A 53 5.98 -6.72 9.38
CA VAL A 53 6.56 -6.34 8.07
C VAL A 53 8.04 -6.71 7.98
N ASP A 54 8.77 -6.61 9.09
CA ASP A 54 10.23 -6.80 9.15
C ASP A 54 10.66 -8.26 9.32
N PHE A 55 9.74 -9.23 9.26
CA PHE A 55 10.04 -10.64 9.50
C PHE A 55 10.93 -11.25 8.41
N ASP A 56 10.53 -11.11 7.14
CA ASP A 56 11.33 -11.56 6.01
C ASP A 56 11.08 -10.73 4.74
N TRP A 57 11.78 -11.07 3.67
CA TRP A 57 11.70 -10.33 2.41
C TRP A 57 10.29 -10.35 1.79
N LYS A 58 9.48 -11.38 2.05
CA LYS A 58 8.12 -11.48 1.51
C LYS A 58 7.15 -10.61 2.29
N THR A 59 7.30 -10.52 3.63
CA THR A 59 6.50 -9.60 4.44
C THR A 59 6.81 -8.14 4.10
N VAL A 60 8.09 -7.83 3.83
CA VAL A 60 8.53 -6.52 3.32
C VAL A 60 7.93 -6.24 1.95
N LEU A 61 7.97 -7.21 1.03
CA LEU A 61 7.40 -7.09 -0.30
C LEU A 61 5.87 -6.89 -0.28
N ASN A 62 5.16 -7.64 0.58
CA ASN A 62 3.72 -7.50 0.74
C ASN A 62 3.35 -6.07 1.20
N ASP A 63 4.05 -5.55 2.20
CA ASP A 63 3.88 -4.17 2.67
C ASP A 63 4.14 -3.15 1.55
N TYR A 64 5.22 -3.31 0.78
CA TYR A 64 5.50 -2.48 -0.39
C TYR A 64 4.32 -2.47 -1.38
N VAL A 65 3.84 -3.64 -1.79
CA VAL A 65 2.74 -3.76 -2.77
C VAL A 65 1.48 -3.08 -2.25
N MET A 66 1.13 -3.28 -0.98
CA MET A 66 -0.07 -2.65 -0.39
C MET A 66 0.05 -1.12 -0.34
N ARG A 67 1.22 -0.57 0.00
CA ARG A 67 1.48 0.88 -0.03
C ARG A 67 1.39 1.44 -1.45
N THR A 68 1.98 0.75 -2.41
CA THR A 68 1.96 1.16 -3.81
C THR A 68 0.52 1.24 -4.34
N LEU A 69 -0.31 0.25 -4.01
CA LEU A 69 -1.74 0.26 -4.36
C LEU A 69 -2.49 1.42 -3.69
N ASN A 70 -2.21 1.70 -2.41
CA ASN A 70 -2.89 2.77 -1.68
C ASN A 70 -2.48 4.18 -2.14
N THR A 71 -1.27 4.33 -2.67
CA THR A 71 -0.72 5.62 -3.15
C THR A 71 -0.85 5.81 -4.65
N ASN A 72 -1.47 4.86 -5.37
CA ASN A 72 -1.56 4.83 -6.83
C ASN A 72 -0.20 5.03 -7.53
N GLN A 73 0.88 4.57 -6.90
CA GLN A 73 2.22 4.63 -7.48
C GLN A 73 2.47 3.45 -8.42
N SER A 74 3.41 3.60 -9.36
CA SER A 74 3.82 2.49 -10.22
C SER A 74 4.88 1.64 -9.52
N GLY A 75 4.53 0.40 -9.16
CA GLY A 75 5.45 -0.58 -8.58
C GLY A 75 5.92 -1.68 -9.53
N LEU A 76 5.54 -1.59 -10.81
CA LEU A 76 5.77 -2.68 -11.78
C LEU A 76 7.24 -2.94 -12.05
N GLU A 77 8.06 -1.90 -12.08
CA GLU A 77 9.49 -2.01 -12.34
C GLU A 77 10.21 -2.82 -11.24
N LEU A 78 9.75 -2.74 -9.98
CA LEU A 78 10.27 -3.58 -8.90
C LEU A 78 9.92 -5.05 -9.13
N MET A 79 8.69 -5.36 -9.53
CA MET A 79 8.27 -6.75 -9.79
C MET A 79 9.11 -7.40 -10.90
N LEU A 80 9.37 -6.66 -11.98
CA LEU A 80 10.20 -7.14 -13.09
C LEU A 80 11.65 -7.40 -12.63
N LYS A 81 12.25 -6.49 -11.86
CA LYS A 81 13.60 -6.69 -11.30
C LYS A 81 13.67 -7.89 -10.36
N LEU A 82 12.67 -8.06 -9.49
CA LEU A 82 12.61 -9.21 -8.58
C LEU A 82 12.48 -10.52 -9.34
N LYS A 83 11.65 -10.57 -10.39
CA LYS A 83 11.55 -11.75 -11.24
C LYS A 83 12.89 -12.06 -11.90
N GLU A 84 13.59 -11.06 -12.44
CA GLU A 84 14.90 -11.29 -13.03
C GLU A 84 15.92 -11.81 -12.00
N MET A 85 15.99 -11.20 -10.82
CA MET A 85 16.85 -11.66 -9.72
C MET A 85 16.54 -13.10 -9.31
N MET A 86 15.26 -13.49 -9.25
CA MET A 86 14.87 -14.85 -8.85
C MET A 86 15.22 -15.94 -9.87
N LYS A 87 15.67 -15.56 -11.08
CA LYS A 87 16.26 -16.52 -12.03
C LYS A 87 17.68 -16.92 -11.63
N ASP A 88 18.37 -16.07 -10.88
CA ASP A 88 19.72 -16.34 -10.39
C ASP A 88 19.66 -17.11 -9.06
N PRO A 89 20.19 -18.35 -9.00
CA PRO A 89 20.17 -19.17 -7.79
C PRO A 89 21.04 -18.62 -6.64
N THR A 90 21.88 -17.61 -6.90
CA THR A 90 22.76 -16.98 -5.90
C THR A 90 22.10 -15.82 -5.17
N VAL A 91 20.87 -15.46 -5.53
CA VAL A 91 20.17 -14.34 -4.88
C VAL A 91 19.71 -14.72 -3.47
N TYR A 92 20.24 -14.01 -2.49
CA TYR A 92 19.86 -14.13 -1.09
C TYR A 92 18.71 -13.19 -0.73
N PRO A 93 17.89 -13.55 0.28
CA PRO A 93 16.82 -12.68 0.83
C PRO A 93 17.24 -11.24 1.13
N ARG A 94 18.50 -11.04 1.56
CA ARG A 94 19.05 -9.71 1.85
C ARG A 94 19.05 -8.79 0.62
N HIS A 95 19.48 -9.29 -0.53
CA HIS A 95 19.51 -8.51 -1.78
C HIS A 95 18.10 -8.06 -2.20
N VAL A 96 17.09 -8.89 -1.92
CA VAL A 96 15.69 -8.55 -2.18
C VAL A 96 15.21 -7.43 -1.26
N ILE A 97 15.53 -7.50 0.03
CA ILE A 97 15.18 -6.44 1.00
C ILE A 97 15.85 -5.12 0.60
N GLU A 98 17.14 -5.15 0.27
CA GLU A 98 17.90 -3.97 -0.16
C GLU A 98 17.27 -3.33 -1.41
N LEU A 99 16.87 -4.12 -2.41
CA LEU A 99 16.19 -3.60 -3.60
C LEU A 99 14.83 -2.96 -3.28
N ILE A 100 14.05 -3.55 -2.37
CA ILE A 100 12.75 -2.99 -1.97
C ILE A 100 12.96 -1.66 -1.23
N GLN A 101 13.96 -1.61 -0.34
CA GLN A 101 14.27 -0.41 0.47
C GLN A 101 14.92 0.72 -0.34
N SER A 102 15.65 0.38 -1.40
CA SER A 102 16.28 1.37 -2.28
C SER A 102 15.28 2.07 -3.22
N ARG A 103 14.00 1.69 -3.21
CA ARG A 103 12.97 2.40 -3.97
C ARG A 103 12.56 3.68 -3.24
N ASP A 104 12.73 4.81 -3.93
CA ASP A 104 12.34 6.13 -3.48
C ASP A 104 10.91 6.10 -2.92
N GLY A 105 10.77 6.45 -1.64
CA GLY A 105 9.50 6.48 -0.92
C GLY A 105 9.28 5.35 0.08
N TYR A 106 9.84 4.14 -0.11
CA TYR A 106 9.60 3.04 0.82
C TYR A 106 10.26 3.28 2.20
N SER A 107 11.53 3.66 2.19
CA SER A 107 12.29 3.92 3.41
C SER A 107 11.83 5.18 4.16
N ASN A 108 11.46 6.24 3.41
CA ASN A 108 11.03 7.51 4.01
C ASN A 108 9.64 7.42 4.65
N GLN A 109 8.67 6.75 4.01
CA GLN A 109 7.33 6.56 4.60
C GLN A 109 7.36 5.68 5.85
N ARG A 110 8.23 4.66 5.88
CA ARG A 110 8.32 3.73 7.00
C ARG A 110 8.92 4.37 8.25
N ASN A 111 9.87 5.29 8.10
CA ASN A 111 10.47 6.02 9.22
C ASN A 111 9.45 6.96 9.87
N THR A 112 8.59 7.61 9.08
CA THR A 112 7.51 8.47 9.60
C THR A 112 6.49 7.68 10.40
N GLU A 113 6.07 6.50 9.91
CA GLU A 113 5.10 5.65 10.61
C GLU A 113 5.65 4.99 11.88
N LYS A 114 6.93 4.57 11.88
CA LYS A 114 7.60 4.08 13.10
C LYS A 114 7.74 5.18 14.15
N ALA A 115 8.03 6.42 13.74
CA ALA A 115 8.10 7.55 14.64
C ALA A 115 6.73 7.84 15.30
N ILE A 116 5.63 7.69 14.56
CA ILE A 116 4.26 7.88 15.07
C ILE A 116 3.84 6.70 16.00
N SER A 117 4.22 5.47 15.67
CA SER A 117 3.88 4.28 16.48
C SER A 117 4.66 4.17 17.80
N THR A 118 5.82 4.82 17.94
CA THR A 118 6.65 4.76 19.16
C THR A 118 6.19 5.75 20.24
N GLN A 119 5.31 6.70 19.88
CA GLN A 119 4.57 7.50 20.84
C GLN A 119 3.31 6.76 21.29
N LYS A 120 3.45 5.82 22.24
CA LYS A 120 2.30 5.34 23.03
C LYS A 120 1.83 6.53 23.90
N PRO A 121 0.59 7.05 23.76
CA PRO A 121 0.10 8.02 24.71
C PRO A 121 -0.26 7.28 25.99
N HIS A 122 0.56 7.42 27.03
CA HIS A 122 0.04 7.37 28.38
C HIS A 122 -0.68 8.71 28.62
N LEU A 123 -1.93 8.79 28.16
CA LEU A 123 -2.79 9.94 28.42
C LEU A 123 -3.58 9.63 29.68
N GLU A 124 -3.04 10.06 30.82
CA GLU A 124 -3.89 10.68 31.84
C GLU A 124 -4.67 11.79 31.13
N PHE A 125 -5.98 11.73 31.24
CA PHE A 125 -6.90 12.68 30.63
C PHE A 125 -6.62 14.07 31.20
N ASN A 126 -5.87 14.88 30.46
CA ASN A 126 -5.82 16.31 30.66
C ASN A 126 -5.92 16.98 29.28
N VAL A 127 -7.10 17.49 29.00
CA VAL A 127 -7.45 18.13 27.73
C VAL A 127 -6.83 19.52 27.74
N GLN A 128 -5.71 19.68 27.04
CA GLN A 128 -5.27 20.95 26.49
C GLN A 128 -4.94 20.75 25.02
N THR A 129 -5.96 21.03 24.20
CA THR A 129 -5.93 21.09 22.75
C THR A 129 -4.98 22.21 22.32
N VAL A 130 -3.97 21.89 21.52
CA VAL A 130 -3.30 22.89 20.68
C VAL A 130 -3.56 22.51 19.23
N GLU A 131 -4.45 23.31 18.65
CA GLU A 131 -5.01 23.22 17.32
C GLU A 131 -3.94 23.49 16.26
N ASN A 132 -3.80 22.57 15.31
CA ASN A 132 -3.43 22.91 13.94
C ASN A 132 -4.41 22.18 13.01
N SER A 133 -5.68 22.49 13.22
CA SER A 133 -6.77 22.19 12.30
C SER A 133 -6.82 23.32 11.28
N VAL A 134 -6.66 22.98 9.99
CA VAL A 134 -7.29 23.78 8.94
C VAL A 134 -8.78 23.69 9.20
N VAL A 135 -9.32 24.68 9.90
CA VAL A 135 -10.75 24.81 10.16
C VAL A 135 -11.39 25.15 8.83
N PHE A 136 -11.98 24.16 8.18
CA PHE A 136 -12.95 24.41 7.13
C PHE A 136 -14.18 24.99 7.83
N ASN A 137 -14.35 26.30 7.79
CA ASN A 137 -15.48 26.97 8.41
C ASN A 137 -16.73 26.65 7.58
N THR A 138 -17.50 25.67 8.05
CA THR A 138 -18.70 25.18 7.37
C THR A 138 -19.71 26.29 7.11
N ASP A 139 -19.73 27.32 7.95
CA ASP A 139 -20.64 28.46 7.81
C ASP A 139 -20.22 29.39 6.65
N GLU A 140 -18.92 29.58 6.40
CA GLU A 140 -18.43 30.31 5.22
C GLU A 140 -18.69 29.54 3.92
N PHE A 141 -18.53 28.21 3.93
CA PHE A 141 -18.83 27.38 2.76
C PHE A 141 -20.33 27.38 2.43
N ILE A 142 -21.19 27.26 3.45
CA ILE A 142 -22.65 27.34 3.28
C ILE A 142 -23.07 28.74 2.80
N GLY A 143 -22.42 29.81 3.30
CA GLY A 143 -22.61 31.17 2.82
C GLY A 143 -22.28 31.33 1.34
N MET A 144 -21.10 30.88 0.91
CA MET A 144 -20.66 30.91 -0.50
C MET A 144 -21.59 30.13 -1.44
N VAL A 145 -22.05 28.95 -1.01
CA VAL A 145 -22.96 28.12 -1.82
C VAL A 145 -24.33 28.79 -1.97
N ASN A 146 -24.84 29.41 -0.92
CA ASN A 146 -26.11 30.14 -0.99
C ASN A 146 -26.00 31.40 -1.86
N GLU A 147 -24.89 32.13 -1.81
CA GLU A 147 -24.67 33.32 -2.64
C GLU A 147 -24.56 32.98 -4.13
N LEU A 148 -23.90 31.86 -4.47
CA LEU A 148 -23.84 31.33 -5.84
C LEU A 148 -25.20 30.84 -6.37
N LEU A 149 -26.06 30.31 -5.49
CA LEU A 149 -27.40 29.87 -5.86
C LEU A 149 -28.36 31.04 -6.10
N GLU A 150 -28.19 32.15 -5.37
CA GLU A 150 -28.98 33.36 -5.58
C GLU A 150 -28.55 34.12 -6.84
N GLN A 151 -27.25 34.18 -7.15
CA GLN A 151 -26.76 34.78 -8.42
C GLN A 151 -27.30 34.04 -9.67
N ARG A 152 -27.46 32.72 -9.60
CA ARG A 152 -28.04 31.91 -10.69
C ARG A 152 -29.55 32.12 -10.88
N LYS A 153 -30.27 32.60 -9.86
CA LYS A 153 -31.71 32.89 -9.96
C LYS A 153 -31.99 34.27 -10.56
N SER A 154 -31.05 35.22 -10.47
CA SER A 154 -31.20 36.57 -11.05
C SER A 154 -30.87 36.65 -12.54
N GLU A 155 -30.35 35.58 -13.14
CA GLU A 155 -29.99 35.49 -14.56
C GLU A 155 -31.05 34.76 -15.43
N GLN A 156 -32.23 34.47 -14.87
CA GLN A 156 -33.43 33.96 -15.57
C GLN A 156 -34.56 34.98 -15.50
#